data_AF-A0A3M2LVU1-F1
#
_entry.id   AF-A0A3M2LVU1-F1
#
_cell.length_a   1.000
_cell.length_b   1.000
_cell.length_c   1.000
_cell.angle_alpha   90.00
_cell.angle_beta   90.00
_cell.angle_gamma   90.00
#
_symmetry.space_group_name_H-M   'P 1'
#
loop_
_entity.id
_entity.type
_entity.pdbx_description
1 polymer ?
#
loop_
_entity_poly.entity_id
_entity_poly.type
_entity_poly.pdbx_seq_one_letter_code
_entity_poly.pdbx_strand_id
1 'polypeptide(L)'
;MIDVNRLYSHLHEVVRYGVRANALYEHGRPLIDLVAPSDDHSEESYSLRALLTEEVIRQGINRESATDAEALRITLAVDGTSSVLRKLETRRREAARIYGVLPNSFRMHHEPALLRDLAFQILALLISRPQPDDHPDAMPTSHPGMTP
;
A
#
# COMPACT_ATOMS: atom_id res chain seq x y z
N MET A 1 -9.47 11.47 7.93
CA MET A 1 -9.82 10.05 8.16
C MET A 1 -9.56 9.27 6.89
N ILE A 2 -8.78 8.18 6.97
CA ILE A 2 -8.52 7.30 5.83
C ILE A 2 -9.81 6.51 5.55
N ASP A 3 -10.27 6.51 4.30
CA ASP A 3 -11.46 5.80 3.84
C ASP A 3 -11.04 4.76 2.79
N VAL A 4 -11.58 3.56 2.90
CA VAL A 4 -11.34 2.44 1.97
C VAL A 4 -11.70 2.83 0.52
N ASN A 5 -12.73 3.66 0.30
CA ASN A 5 -13.09 4.09 -1.04
C ASN A 5 -12.04 5.01 -1.67
N ARG A 6 -11.38 5.85 -0.85
CA ARG A 6 -10.28 6.70 -1.30
C ARG A 6 -9.04 5.87 -1.61
N LEU A 7 -8.71 4.89 -0.75
CA LEU A 7 -7.63 3.94 -1.01
C LEU A 7 -7.86 3.18 -2.32
N TYR A 8 -9.06 2.60 -2.49
CA TYR A 8 -9.44 1.91 -3.72
C TYR A 8 -9.31 2.81 -4.96
N SER A 9 -9.82 4.05 -4.90
CA SER A 9 -9.77 4.98 -6.02
C SER A 9 -8.34 5.30 -6.42
N HIS A 10 -7.46 5.61 -5.45
CA HIS A 10 -6.06 5.90 -5.74
C HIS A 10 -5.27 4.66 -6.18
N LEU A 11 -5.55 3.47 -5.63
CA LEU A 11 -5.00 2.22 -6.13
C LEU A 11 -5.37 2.00 -7.59
N HIS A 12 -6.63 2.21 -7.95
CA HIS A 12 -7.12 2.08 -9.32
C HIS A 12 -6.46 3.08 -10.28
N GLU A 13 -6.15 4.30 -9.84
CA GLU A 13 -5.39 5.29 -10.63
C GLU A 13 -3.95 4.85 -10.88
N VAL A 14 -3.25 4.36 -9.84
CA VAL A 14 -1.83 3.98 -9.96
C VAL A 14 -1.62 2.64 -10.64
N VAL A 15 -2.64 1.78 -10.78
CA VAL A 15 -2.56 0.49 -11.52
C VAL A 15 -1.93 0.67 -12.89
N ARG A 16 -2.22 1.77 -13.59
CA ARG A 16 -1.62 2.07 -14.90
C ARG A 16 -0.11 2.14 -14.87
N TYR A 17 0.47 2.64 -13.79
CA TYR A 17 1.90 2.89 -13.62
C TYR A 17 2.60 1.80 -12.81
N GLY A 18 1.85 1.13 -11.93
CA GLY A 18 2.37 0.22 -10.91
C GLY A 18 2.59 0.94 -9.57
N VAL A 19 2.95 0.17 -8.55
CA VAL A 19 3.07 0.64 -7.14
C VAL A 19 4.50 0.58 -6.62
N ARG A 20 5.49 0.46 -7.49
CA ARG A 20 6.89 0.62 -7.10
C ARG A 20 7.16 2.06 -6.69
N ALA A 21 8.05 2.27 -5.73
CA ALA A 21 8.33 3.57 -5.13
C ALA A 21 8.70 4.64 -6.17
N ASN A 22 9.46 4.29 -7.21
CA ASN A 22 9.77 5.22 -8.29
C ASN A 22 8.52 5.63 -9.10
N ALA A 23 7.62 4.68 -9.42
CA ALA A 23 6.37 4.98 -10.10
C ALA A 23 5.39 5.75 -9.19
N LEU A 24 5.36 5.42 -7.89
CA LEU A 24 4.55 6.15 -6.90
C LEU A 24 5.08 7.58 -6.71
N TYR A 25 6.39 7.78 -6.68
CA TYR A 25 7.00 9.11 -6.58
C TYR A 25 6.55 10.00 -7.76
N GLU A 26 6.57 9.45 -8.98
CA GLU A 26 6.20 10.18 -10.22
C GLU A 26 4.68 10.36 -10.41
N HIS A 27 3.86 9.38 -10.01
CA HIS A 27 2.44 9.30 -10.41
C HIS A 27 1.45 9.01 -9.27
N GLY A 28 1.94 8.74 -8.06
CA GLY A 28 1.16 8.21 -6.94
C GLY A 28 1.04 9.14 -5.75
N ARG A 29 1.29 10.45 -5.91
CA ARG A 29 1.26 11.42 -4.80
C ARG A 29 0.03 11.32 -3.90
N PRO A 30 -1.22 11.26 -4.42
CA PRO A 30 -2.40 11.14 -3.57
C PRO A 30 -2.42 9.85 -2.74
N LEU A 31 -1.92 8.74 -3.28
CA LEU A 31 -1.81 7.48 -2.56
C LEU A 31 -0.76 7.55 -1.45
N ILE A 32 0.39 8.16 -1.74
CA ILE A 32 1.46 8.38 -0.76
C ILE A 32 0.97 9.28 0.39
N ASP A 33 0.30 10.39 0.06
CA ASP A 33 -0.27 11.31 1.05
C ASP A 33 -1.32 10.64 1.93
N LEU A 34 -2.05 9.66 1.40
CA LEU A 34 -3.04 8.91 2.14
C LEU A 34 -2.43 7.82 3.04
N VAL A 35 -1.44 7.07 2.55
CA VAL A 35 -0.86 5.90 3.25
C VAL A 35 0.22 6.29 4.24
N ALA A 36 1.03 7.30 3.91
CA ALA A 36 2.11 7.80 4.73
C ALA A 36 1.99 9.32 4.82
N PRO A 37 1.05 9.88 5.61
CA PRO A 37 0.92 11.33 5.78
C PRO A 37 2.16 11.92 6.48
N SER A 38 2.48 13.17 6.19
CA SER A 38 3.59 13.90 6.81
C SER A 38 3.26 15.38 6.91
N ASP A 39 3.58 15.99 8.05
CA ASP A 39 3.50 17.43 8.27
C ASP A 39 4.71 18.18 7.64
N ASP A 40 5.79 17.45 7.36
CA ASP A 40 6.93 17.92 6.57
C ASP A 40 6.75 17.56 5.08
N HIS A 41 6.94 18.54 4.21
CA HIS A 41 6.80 18.43 2.76
C HIS A 41 8.15 18.47 2.01
N SER A 42 9.26 18.18 2.70
CA SER A 42 10.58 18.02 2.08
C SER A 42 10.63 16.88 1.04
N GLU A 43 11.50 17.01 0.02
CA GLU A 43 11.70 15.99 -1.03
C GLU A 43 12.27 14.67 -0.48
N GLU A 44 13.16 14.76 0.52
CA GLU A 44 13.71 13.59 1.22
C GLU A 44 12.60 12.83 1.96
N SER A 45 11.69 13.57 2.61
CA SER A 45 10.48 13.00 3.22
C SER A 45 9.60 12.31 2.16
N TYR A 46 9.40 12.93 1.00
CA TYR A 46 8.52 12.37 -0.03
C TYR A 46 9.05 11.05 -0.64
N SER A 47 10.35 10.96 -0.93
CA SER A 47 10.97 9.72 -1.43
C SER A 47 10.87 8.57 -0.43
N LEU A 48 11.09 8.85 0.86
CA LEU A 48 10.94 7.87 1.92
C LEU A 48 9.49 7.41 2.07
N ARG A 49 8.53 8.34 1.99
CA ARG A 49 7.09 8.03 2.06
C ARG A 49 6.63 7.18 0.87
N ALA A 50 7.21 7.36 -0.31
CA ALA A 50 6.96 6.48 -1.46
C ALA A 50 7.43 5.04 -1.20
N LEU A 51 8.62 4.85 -0.60
CA LEU A 51 9.13 3.54 -0.17
C LEU A 51 8.23 2.89 0.89
N LEU A 52 7.84 3.66 1.91
CA LEU A 52 6.92 3.19 2.95
C LEU A 52 5.56 2.78 2.36
N THR A 53 5.07 3.55 1.39
CA THR A 53 3.81 3.25 0.70
C THR A 53 3.91 1.95 -0.10
N GLU A 54 5.00 1.74 -0.86
CA GLU A 54 5.25 0.47 -1.56
C GLU A 54 5.27 -0.70 -0.57
N GLU A 55 5.98 -0.56 0.56
CA GLU A 55 6.10 -1.62 1.56
C GLU A 55 4.75 -1.98 2.20
N VAL A 56 3.93 -0.97 2.55
CA VAL A 56 2.57 -1.22 3.07
C VAL A 56 1.71 -1.94 2.03
N ILE A 57 1.82 -1.58 0.75
CA ILE A 57 1.10 -2.28 -0.32
C ILE A 57 1.59 -3.73 -0.45
N ARG A 58 2.91 -3.97 -0.41
CA ARG A 58 3.49 -5.32 -0.43
C ARG A 58 2.96 -6.17 0.74
N GLN A 59 2.92 -5.60 1.94
CA GLN A 59 2.38 -6.28 3.12
C GLN A 59 0.88 -6.57 2.97
N GLY A 60 0.11 -5.64 2.39
CA GLY A 60 -1.31 -5.83 2.11
C GLY A 60 -1.54 -7.00 1.14
N ILE A 61 -0.77 -7.04 0.05
CA ILE A 61 -0.79 -8.13 -0.92
C ILE A 61 -0.44 -9.47 -0.27
N ASN A 62 0.54 -9.50 0.65
CA ASN A 62 0.96 -10.72 1.33
C ASN A 62 -0.10 -11.29 2.30
N ARG A 63 -1.16 -10.54 2.62
CA ARG A 63 -2.28 -11.01 3.43
C ARG A 63 -3.40 -11.66 2.62
N GLU A 64 -3.36 -11.52 1.29
CA GLU A 64 -4.33 -12.13 0.39
C GLU A 64 -4.07 -13.62 0.18
N SER A 65 -5.03 -14.31 -0.44
CA SER A 65 -4.83 -15.69 -0.89
C SER A 65 -3.63 -15.79 -1.85
N ALA A 66 -3.00 -16.96 -1.95
CA ALA A 66 -1.81 -17.11 -2.81
C ALA A 66 -2.08 -16.69 -4.28
N THR A 67 -3.25 -17.05 -4.80
CA THR A 67 -3.71 -16.72 -6.15
C THR A 67 -3.94 -15.21 -6.32
N ASP A 68 -4.63 -14.59 -5.38
CA ASP A 68 -4.95 -13.15 -5.42
C ASP A 68 -3.69 -12.30 -5.23
N ALA A 69 -2.81 -12.71 -4.33
CA ALA A 69 -1.52 -12.09 -4.10
C ALA A 69 -0.65 -12.12 -5.37
N GLU A 70 -0.59 -13.26 -6.07
CA GLU A 70 0.14 -13.38 -7.34
C GLU A 70 -0.45 -12.45 -8.42
N ALA A 71 -1.76 -12.46 -8.59
CA ALA A 71 -2.44 -11.59 -9.54
C ALA A 71 -2.26 -10.10 -9.24
N LEU A 72 -2.27 -9.71 -7.96
CA LEU A 72 -1.99 -8.35 -7.51
C LEU A 72 -0.54 -7.95 -7.76
N ARG A 73 0.44 -8.81 -7.47
CA ARG A 73 1.87 -8.53 -7.75
C ARG A 73 2.11 -8.24 -9.23
N ILE A 74 1.47 -9.02 -10.11
CA ILE A 74 1.50 -8.79 -11.57
C ILE A 74 0.78 -7.49 -11.91
N THR A 75 -0.47 -7.33 -11.48
CA THR A 75 -1.33 -6.20 -11.83
C THR A 75 -0.72 -4.87 -11.40
N LEU A 76 -0.08 -4.83 -10.24
CA LEU A 76 0.52 -3.63 -9.66
C LEU A 76 2.03 -3.50 -9.95
N ALA A 77 2.61 -4.40 -10.75
CA ALA A 77 4.02 -4.39 -11.15
C ALA A 77 4.99 -4.35 -9.96
N VAL A 78 4.68 -5.06 -8.89
CA VAL A 78 5.43 -5.06 -7.63
C VAL A 78 6.79 -5.73 -7.80
N ASP A 79 6.82 -6.86 -8.50
CA ASP A 79 8.06 -7.62 -8.72
C ASP A 79 8.65 -7.23 -10.08
N GLY A 80 9.75 -6.47 -10.04
CA GLY A 80 10.36 -5.80 -11.19
C GLY A 80 11.06 -6.73 -12.20
N THR A 81 10.69 -8.01 -12.27
CA THR A 81 11.45 -9.03 -13.02
C THR A 81 11.18 -9.08 -14.51
N SER A 82 10.23 -8.30 -15.06
CA SER A 82 10.10 -8.26 -16.52
C SER A 82 9.79 -6.88 -17.06
N SER A 83 10.75 -6.34 -17.81
CA SER A 83 10.58 -5.17 -18.68
C SER A 83 9.41 -5.33 -19.68
N VAL A 84 8.95 -6.56 -19.92
CA VAL A 84 7.79 -6.94 -20.74
C VAL A 84 6.46 -6.64 -20.03
N LEU A 85 6.45 -6.44 -18.71
CA LEU A 85 5.26 -6.13 -17.89
C LEU A 85 4.97 -4.62 -17.74
N ARG A 86 5.67 -3.73 -18.47
CA ARG A 86 5.41 -2.28 -18.37
C ARG A 86 4.01 -1.89 -18.83
N LYS A 87 3.44 -2.57 -19.83
CA LYS A 87 2.10 -2.26 -20.34
C LYS A 87 1.04 -2.87 -19.43
N LEU A 88 0.09 -2.05 -19.00
CA LEU A 88 -1.06 -2.48 -18.20
C LEU A 88 -1.83 -3.63 -18.87
N GLU A 89 -1.96 -3.61 -20.20
CA GLU A 89 -2.63 -4.67 -20.94
C GLU A 89 -1.92 -6.03 -20.80
N THR A 90 -0.59 -6.05 -20.86
CA THR A 90 0.19 -7.28 -20.66
C THR A 90 0.01 -7.80 -19.23
N ARG A 91 0.06 -6.91 -18.24
CA ARG A 91 -0.18 -7.29 -16.83
C ARG A 91 -1.56 -7.89 -16.62
N ARG A 92 -2.61 -7.28 -17.18
CA ARG A 92 -3.97 -7.83 -17.14
C ARG A 92 -4.08 -9.17 -17.83
N ARG A 93 -3.37 -9.38 -18.94
CA ARG A 93 -3.34 -10.67 -19.64
C ARG A 93 -2.72 -11.76 -18.77
N GLU A 94 -1.58 -11.49 -18.15
CA GLU A 94 -0.92 -12.46 -17.27
C GLU A 94 -1.72 -12.72 -15.98
N ALA A 95 -2.26 -11.68 -15.35
CA ALA A 95 -3.13 -11.83 -14.19
C ALA A 95 -4.41 -12.61 -14.53
N ALA A 96 -4.99 -12.40 -15.72
CA ALA A 96 -6.16 -13.17 -16.18
C ALA A 96 -5.86 -14.67 -16.37
N ARG A 97 -4.62 -15.03 -16.76
CA ARG A 97 -4.22 -16.44 -16.91
C ARG A 97 -4.25 -17.19 -15.58
N ILE A 98 -3.94 -16.52 -14.47
CA ILE A 98 -4.01 -17.10 -13.12
C ILE A 98 -5.43 -17.59 -12.80
N TYR A 99 -6.45 -16.83 -13.21
CA TYR A 99 -7.86 -17.21 -13.01
C TYR A 99 -8.46 -18.05 -14.15
N GLY A 100 -7.71 -18.30 -15.23
CA GLY A 100 -8.23 -18.99 -16.41
C GLY A 100 -9.31 -18.19 -17.17
N VAL A 101 -9.29 -16.86 -17.10
CA VAL A 101 -10.28 -15.97 -17.72
C VAL A 101 -9.68 -15.13 -18.85
N LEU A 102 -10.54 -14.49 -19.64
CA LEU A 102 -10.09 -13.52 -20.65
C LEU A 102 -9.61 -12.21 -20.00
N PRO A 103 -8.65 -11.48 -20.61
CA PRO A 103 -8.12 -10.24 -20.05
C PRO A 103 -9.19 -9.17 -19.77
N ASN A 104 -10.22 -9.08 -20.63
CA ASN A 104 -11.31 -8.13 -20.42
C ASN A 104 -12.24 -8.57 -19.27
N SER A 105 -12.45 -9.88 -19.08
CA SER A 105 -13.20 -10.40 -17.93
C SER A 105 -12.48 -10.13 -16.62
N PHE A 106 -11.15 -10.33 -16.60
CA PHE A 106 -10.31 -9.95 -15.47
C PHE A 106 -10.46 -8.46 -15.13
N ARG A 107 -10.29 -7.58 -16.12
CA ARG A 107 -10.44 -6.12 -15.95
C ARG A 107 -11.80 -5.71 -15.38
N MET A 108 -12.88 -6.36 -15.81
CA MET A 108 -14.24 -5.96 -15.45
C MET A 108 -14.72 -6.52 -14.11
N HIS A 109 -14.18 -7.67 -13.68
CA HIS A 109 -14.71 -8.40 -12.51
C HIS A 109 -13.66 -8.67 -11.43
N HIS A 110 -12.48 -9.15 -11.81
CA HIS A 110 -11.46 -9.56 -10.85
C HIS A 110 -10.61 -8.38 -10.38
N GLU A 111 -10.11 -7.54 -11.29
CA GLU A 111 -9.26 -6.41 -10.94
C GLU A 111 -9.92 -5.44 -9.94
N PRO A 112 -11.18 -4.99 -10.14
CA PRO A 112 -11.84 -4.11 -9.17
C PRO A 112 -12.05 -4.76 -7.80
N ALA A 113 -12.35 -6.06 -7.75
CA ALA A 113 -12.52 -6.79 -6.51
C ALA A 113 -11.18 -6.89 -5.75
N LEU A 114 -10.13 -7.33 -6.44
CA LEU A 114 -8.78 -7.45 -5.87
C LEU A 114 -8.25 -6.13 -5.34
N LEU A 115 -8.46 -5.02 -6.07
CA LEU A 115 -8.03 -3.70 -5.60
C LEU A 115 -8.82 -3.22 -4.38
N ARG A 116 -10.09 -3.62 -4.27
CA ARG A 116 -10.93 -3.30 -3.12
C ARG A 116 -10.51 -4.11 -1.90
N ASP A 117 -10.25 -5.40 -2.07
CA ASP A 117 -9.78 -6.27 -0.99
C ASP A 117 -8.41 -5.79 -0.49
N LEU A 118 -7.50 -5.46 -1.41
CA LEU A 118 -6.22 -4.83 -1.07
C LEU A 118 -6.40 -3.51 -0.30
N ALA A 119 -7.37 -2.67 -0.68
CA ALA A 119 -7.66 -1.44 0.06
C ALA A 119 -8.08 -1.73 1.52
N PHE A 120 -8.85 -2.79 1.76
CA PHE A 120 -9.16 -3.25 3.12
C PHE A 120 -7.92 -3.74 3.86
N GLN A 121 -7.03 -4.50 3.21
CA GLN A 121 -5.79 -4.97 3.86
C GLN A 121 -4.86 -3.82 4.23
N ILE A 122 -4.72 -2.83 3.36
CA ILE A 122 -3.93 -1.63 3.62
C ILE A 122 -4.55 -0.84 4.78
N LEU A 123 -5.87 -0.63 4.79
CA LEU A 123 -6.53 0.04 5.91
C LEU A 123 -6.30 -0.72 7.22
N ALA A 124 -6.43 -2.05 7.21
CA ALA A 124 -6.20 -2.90 8.37
C ALA A 124 -4.75 -2.81 8.88
N LEU A 125 -3.76 -2.71 7.99
CA LEU A 125 -2.36 -2.48 8.34
C LEU A 125 -2.16 -1.11 9.00
N LEU A 126 -2.77 -0.07 8.43
CA LEU A 126 -2.62 1.31 8.91
C LEU A 126 -3.27 1.51 10.29
N ILE A 127 -4.43 0.91 10.56
CA ILE A 127 -5.07 0.98 11.89
C ILE A 127 -4.36 0.11 12.95
N SER A 128 -3.66 -0.95 12.53
CA SER A 128 -2.96 -1.87 13.45
C SER A 128 -1.53 -1.42 13.76
N ARG A 129 -1.04 -0.36 13.12
CA ARG A 129 0.32 0.14 13.34
C ARG A 129 0.34 0.84 14.71
N PRO A 130 1.20 0.42 15.65
CA PRO A 130 1.31 1.12 16.94
C PRO A 130 1.67 2.58 16.68
N GLN A 131 0.87 3.50 17.22
CA GLN A 131 1.21 4.92 17.26
C GLN A 131 2.46 5.08 18.13
N PRO A 132 3.46 5.88 17.72
CA PRO A 132 4.68 6.08 18.50
C PRO A 132 4.51 6.82 19.85
N ASP A 133 3.29 7.17 20.29
CA ASP A 133 3.07 8.13 21.39
C ASP A 133 2.27 7.60 22.60
N ASP A 134 2.26 6.30 22.87
CA ASP A 134 1.93 5.81 24.22
C ASP A 134 3.22 5.64 25.03
N HIS A 135 3.79 6.76 25.48
CA HIS A 135 4.80 6.80 26.55
C HIS A 135 4.09 6.68 27.92
N PRO A 136 4.19 5.57 28.67
CA PRO A 136 3.91 5.58 30.10
C PRO A 136 5.20 5.92 30.87
N ASP A 137 5.84 7.05 30.58
CA ASP A 137 6.91 7.58 31.44
C ASP A 137 6.28 8.46 32.53
N ALA A 138 5.49 7.83 33.39
CA ALA A 138 5.22 8.32 34.73
C ALA A 138 6.04 7.48 35.71
N MET A 139 7.36 7.69 35.71
CA MET A 139 8.20 7.29 36.83
C MET A 139 7.77 8.12 38.05
N PRO A 140 7.31 7.51 39.16
CA PRO A 140 7.06 8.26 40.39
C PRO A 140 8.41 8.76 40.92
N THR A 141 8.60 10.08 40.90
CA THR A 141 9.69 10.73 41.62
C THR A 141 9.55 10.40 43.10
N SER A 142 10.41 9.50 43.57
CA SER A 142 10.54 9.21 44.99
C SER A 142 10.98 10.48 45.71
N HIS A 143 10.10 11.06 46.50
CA HIS A 143 10.46 12.11 47.46
C HIS A 143 11.41 11.54 48.51
N PRO A 144 12.62 12.11 48.70
CA PRO A 144 13.38 11.82 49.90
C PRO A 144 12.68 12.50 51.07
N GLY A 145 12.09 11.69 51.95
CA GLY A 145 11.53 12.14 53.21
C GLY A 145 12.59 12.85 54.06
N MET A 146 12.22 14.02 54.55
CA MET A 146 12.80 14.64 55.74
C MET A 146 12.82 13.64 56.89
N THR A 147 13.82 13.75 57.75
CA THR A 147 13.72 14.03 59.21
C THR A 147 15.04 13.67 59.91
N PRO A 148 15.27 14.12 61.16
CA PRO A 148 15.32 15.50 61.64
C PRO A 148 16.71 15.85 62.24
#